data_AF-A0A9L0QXW2-F1
#
_entry.id   AF-A0A9L0QXW2-F1
#
_cell.length_a   1.000
_cell.length_b   1.000
_cell.length_c   1.000
_cell.angle_alpha   90.00
_cell.angle_beta   90.00
_cell.angle_gamma   90.00
#
_symmetry.space_group_name_H-M   'P 1'
#
loop_
_entity.id
_entity.type
_entity.pdbx_description
1 polymer ?
#
loop_
_entity_poly.entity_id
_entity_poly.type
_entity_poly.pdbx_seq_one_letter_code
_entity_poly.pdbx_strand_id
1 'polypeptide(L)'
;MRRAKMDLVLSAADYYFFTPYIYPATWPEDDIFRQTISLLIVTNLGAYILYFLFSTLNYYFVFDHALMKHPQFLKNQVYREIMFAVQSLPWISIPTILLFLLELRGYSKLYDDVGEFPSGWFHLVVSVLSFLFFTDMLIYWIHRGLHHRLVYKHVHKPHHTWKIPTPFASHAFHPLDGFLQGLPYHIYPFIFPLHKMVYLGLYILVNFWTISIHDGDFRVPQILRPFINGSAHHTDHHLFFDCNYGQYFTLWDRIGGSFKNPSSFEGKGPLSYVKKMTEEKCDGHAGNGCKNEKLFNGEFTKTE
;
A
#
# COMPACT_ATOMS: atom_id res chain seq x y z
N MET A 1 36.40 12.70 -14.73
CA MET A 1 34.96 12.52 -14.51
C MET A 1 34.70 11.03 -14.30
N ARG A 2 34.36 10.59 -13.09
CA ARG A 2 33.89 9.21 -12.88
C ARG A 2 32.59 9.06 -13.66
N ARG A 3 32.55 8.15 -14.63
CA ARG A 3 31.32 7.70 -15.29
C ARG A 3 30.38 7.26 -14.17
N ALA A 4 29.35 8.05 -13.86
CA ALA A 4 28.30 7.63 -12.94
C ALA A 4 27.75 6.34 -13.56
N LYS A 5 28.05 5.19 -12.96
CA LYS A 5 27.48 3.92 -13.40
C LYS A 5 25.97 4.08 -13.24
N MET A 6 25.31 4.15 -14.40
CA MET A 6 23.88 4.35 -14.59
C MET A 6 23.07 3.47 -13.62
N ASP A 7 21.86 3.93 -13.25
CA ASP A 7 20.88 3.13 -12.51
C ASP A 7 20.76 1.75 -13.15
N LEU A 8 20.85 0.71 -12.33
CA LEU A 8 20.92 -0.68 -12.76
C LEU A 8 19.71 -1.06 -13.61
N VAL A 9 18.52 -0.54 -13.26
CA VAL A 9 17.27 -0.82 -13.96
C VAL A 9 17.23 -0.05 -15.29
N LEU A 10 17.54 1.25 -15.27
CA LEU A 10 17.56 2.06 -16.49
C LEU A 10 18.62 1.56 -17.48
N SER A 11 19.80 1.18 -17.00
CA SER A 11 20.87 0.62 -17.84
C SER A 11 20.43 -0.66 -18.54
N ALA A 12 19.76 -1.55 -17.82
CA ALA A 12 19.22 -2.78 -18.40
C ALA A 12 18.13 -2.46 -19.43
N ALA A 13 17.20 -1.56 -19.12
CA ALA A 13 16.14 -1.16 -20.04
C ALA A 13 16.70 -0.49 -21.32
N ASP A 14 17.69 0.39 -21.17
CA ASP A 14 18.37 1.04 -22.30
C ASP A 14 19.11 0.03 -23.16
N TYR A 15 19.88 -0.87 -22.55
CA TYR A 15 20.69 -1.85 -23.28
C TYR A 15 19.83 -2.89 -24.02
N TYR A 16 18.81 -3.45 -23.36
CA TYR A 16 18.01 -4.54 -23.92
C TYR A 16 16.80 -4.08 -24.74
N PHE A 17 16.30 -2.86 -24.54
CA PHE A 17 15.04 -2.43 -25.15
C PHE A 17 15.08 -1.04 -25.79
N PHE A 18 15.41 0.01 -25.06
CA PHE A 18 15.25 1.36 -25.61
C PHE A 18 16.27 1.69 -26.70
N THR A 19 17.55 1.41 -26.51
CA THR A 19 18.58 1.70 -27.52
C THR A 19 18.39 0.88 -28.80
N PRO A 20 18.09 -0.43 -28.75
CA PRO A 20 17.96 -1.22 -29.97
C PRO A 20 16.65 -0.96 -30.74
N TYR A 21 15.56 -0.55 -30.07
CA TYR A 21 14.23 -0.55 -30.69
C TYR A 21 13.48 0.79 -30.68
N ILE A 22 13.82 1.72 -29.77
CA ILE A 22 13.03 2.94 -29.54
C ILE A 22 13.82 4.21 -29.90
N TYR A 23 15.03 4.35 -29.37
CA TYR A 23 15.85 5.54 -29.60
C TYR A 23 16.74 5.40 -30.83
N PRO A 24 16.90 6.46 -31.64
CA PRO A 24 17.87 6.44 -32.72
C PRO A 24 19.28 6.36 -32.15
N ALA A 25 20.19 5.70 -32.85
CA ALA A 25 21.60 5.58 -32.45
C ALA A 25 22.31 6.92 -32.25
N THR A 26 21.76 8.01 -32.78
CA THR A 26 22.26 9.39 -32.63
C THR A 26 21.86 10.06 -31.32
N TRP A 27 20.96 9.50 -30.50
CA TRP A 27 20.52 10.09 -29.23
C TRP A 27 21.28 9.49 -28.04
N PRO A 28 22.21 10.22 -27.40
CA PRO A 28 23.08 9.69 -26.34
C PRO A 28 22.32 9.20 -25.10
N GLU A 29 22.81 8.14 -24.45
CA GLU A 29 22.27 7.55 -23.21
C GLU A 29 22.30 8.49 -22.00
N ASP A 30 23.23 9.46 -22.01
CA ASP A 30 23.39 10.44 -20.93
C ASP A 30 22.60 11.74 -21.15
N ASP A 31 21.86 11.84 -22.26
CA ASP A 31 20.97 12.96 -22.54
C ASP A 31 19.82 13.03 -21.53
N ILE A 32 19.55 14.24 -21.03
CA ILE A 32 18.58 14.43 -19.96
C ILE A 32 17.14 14.14 -20.39
N PHE A 33 16.78 14.46 -21.65
CA PHE A 33 15.43 14.22 -22.14
C PHE A 33 15.21 12.73 -22.37
N ARG A 34 16.20 12.02 -22.93
CA ARG A 34 16.16 10.56 -23.07
C ARG A 34 15.99 9.88 -21.71
N GLN A 35 16.82 10.24 -20.73
CA GLN A 35 16.74 9.67 -19.38
C GLN A 35 15.40 9.97 -18.71
N THR A 36 14.87 11.19 -18.86
CA THR A 36 13.57 11.58 -18.30
C THR A 36 12.44 10.72 -18.88
N ILE A 37 12.40 10.54 -20.21
CA ILE A 37 11.38 9.73 -20.89
C ILE A 37 11.52 8.26 -20.47
N SER A 38 12.74 7.73 -20.47
CA SER A 38 13.02 6.34 -20.10
C SER A 38 12.61 6.06 -18.65
N LEU A 39 12.99 6.94 -17.71
CA LEU A 39 12.59 6.83 -16.31
C LEU A 39 11.08 6.92 -16.14
N LEU A 40 10.38 7.78 -16.88
CA LEU A 40 8.93 7.87 -16.84
C LEU A 40 8.28 6.54 -17.25
N ILE A 41 8.76 5.93 -18.34
CA ILE A 41 8.25 4.65 -18.83
C ILE A 41 8.55 3.53 -17.83
N VAL A 42 9.82 3.37 -17.43
CA VAL A 42 10.27 2.29 -16.54
C VAL A 42 9.62 2.39 -15.17
N THR A 43 9.52 3.59 -14.60
CA THR A 43 8.90 3.81 -13.29
C THR A 43 7.43 3.45 -13.30
N ASN A 44 6.68 3.88 -14.32
CA ASN A 44 5.25 3.55 -14.42
C ASN A 44 5.01 2.06 -14.69
N LEU A 45 5.77 1.46 -15.60
CA LEU A 45 5.65 0.03 -15.87
C LEU A 45 6.00 -0.80 -14.63
N GLY A 46 7.10 -0.46 -13.94
CA GLY A 46 7.48 -1.09 -12.69
C GLY A 46 6.43 -0.94 -11.60
N ALA A 47 5.89 0.26 -11.41
CA ALA A 47 4.82 0.52 -10.45
C ALA A 47 3.56 -0.30 -10.76
N TYR A 48 3.13 -0.36 -12.03
CA TYR A 48 1.98 -1.19 -12.43
C TYR A 48 2.24 -2.67 -12.24
N ILE A 49 3.43 -3.17 -12.60
CA ILE A 49 3.79 -4.59 -12.42
C ILE A 49 3.73 -4.94 -10.94
N LEU A 50 4.38 -4.17 -10.07
CA LEU A 50 4.38 -4.44 -8.63
C LEU A 50 2.97 -4.33 -8.04
N TYR A 51 2.23 -3.28 -8.39
CA TYR A 51 0.87 -3.06 -7.94
C TYR A 51 -0.07 -4.20 -8.34
N PHE A 52 -0.15 -4.54 -9.63
CA PHE A 52 -1.04 -5.60 -10.10
C PHE A 52 -0.58 -6.97 -9.63
N LEU A 53 0.72 -7.27 -9.65
CA LEU A 53 1.24 -8.57 -9.19
C LEU A 53 0.88 -8.80 -7.73
N PHE A 54 1.32 -7.92 -6.83
CA PHE A 54 1.14 -8.14 -5.40
C PHE A 54 -0.29 -7.93 -4.95
N SER A 55 -1.03 -6.95 -5.49
CA SER A 55 -2.44 -6.76 -5.11
C SER A 55 -3.30 -7.93 -5.59
N THR A 56 -3.04 -8.48 -6.78
CA THR A 56 -3.78 -9.64 -7.29
C THR A 56 -3.47 -10.90 -6.47
N LEU A 57 -2.18 -11.19 -6.22
CA LEU A 57 -1.79 -12.32 -5.39
C LEU A 57 -2.39 -12.21 -3.98
N ASN A 58 -2.27 -11.04 -3.35
CA ASN A 58 -2.84 -10.82 -2.02
C ASN A 58 -4.38 -10.97 -2.06
N TYR A 59 -5.06 -10.36 -3.03
CA TYR A 59 -6.51 -10.45 -3.17
C TYR A 59 -7.01 -11.89 -3.28
N TYR A 60 -6.34 -12.75 -4.06
CA TYR A 60 -6.79 -14.14 -4.23
C TYR A 60 -6.34 -15.09 -3.11
N PHE A 61 -5.18 -14.87 -2.49
CA PHE A 61 -4.58 -15.83 -1.56
C PHE A 61 -4.63 -15.41 -0.09
N VAL A 62 -4.85 -14.13 0.22
CA VAL A 62 -4.75 -13.58 1.59
C VAL A 62 -6.04 -12.86 2.00
N PHE A 63 -6.60 -12.02 1.14
CA PHE A 63 -7.77 -11.20 1.44
C PHE A 63 -9.02 -12.05 1.80
N ASP A 64 -9.62 -11.78 2.96
CA ASP A 64 -10.87 -12.41 3.37
C ASP A 64 -12.06 -11.77 2.67
N HIS A 65 -12.55 -12.43 1.63
CA HIS A 65 -13.69 -11.98 0.82
C HIS A 65 -15.00 -11.85 1.60
N ALA A 66 -15.11 -12.40 2.82
CA ALA A 66 -16.25 -12.14 3.69
C ALA A 66 -16.39 -10.64 4.03
N LEU A 67 -15.27 -9.90 4.09
CA LEU A 67 -15.27 -8.46 4.32
C LEU A 67 -16.09 -7.68 3.27
N MET A 68 -16.25 -8.21 2.05
CA MET A 68 -17.06 -7.59 1.01
C MET A 68 -18.56 -7.57 1.33
N LYS A 69 -19.01 -8.36 2.32
CA LYS A 69 -20.39 -8.35 2.82
C LYS A 69 -20.64 -7.26 3.86
N HIS A 70 -19.59 -6.55 4.30
CA HIS A 70 -19.73 -5.48 5.28
C HIS A 70 -20.57 -4.32 4.70
N PRO A 71 -21.47 -3.67 5.47
CA PRO A 71 -22.38 -2.65 4.92
C PRO A 71 -21.67 -1.39 4.43
N GLN A 72 -20.45 -1.16 4.89
CA GLN A 72 -19.60 -0.05 4.44
C GLN A 72 -18.72 -0.41 3.23
N PHE A 73 -18.77 -1.66 2.75
CA PHE A 73 -18.14 -2.04 1.49
C PHE A 73 -18.94 -1.48 0.33
N LEU A 74 -18.29 -0.72 -0.55
CA LEU A 74 -18.97 0.04 -1.60
C LEU A 74 -19.30 -0.85 -2.81
N LYS A 75 -20.35 -0.46 -3.54
CA LYS A 75 -20.67 -1.09 -4.83
C LYS A 75 -19.51 -0.89 -5.81
N ASN A 76 -19.11 -1.98 -6.48
CA ASN A 76 -18.00 -2.02 -7.44
C ASN A 76 -16.66 -1.49 -6.87
N GLN A 77 -16.44 -1.63 -5.55
CA GLN A 77 -15.30 -1.03 -4.86
C GLN A 77 -13.96 -1.44 -5.48
N VAL A 78 -13.71 -2.73 -5.68
CA VAL A 78 -12.46 -3.24 -6.28
C VAL A 78 -12.16 -2.57 -7.61
N TYR A 79 -13.14 -2.47 -8.52
CA TYR A 79 -12.96 -1.78 -9.80
C TYR A 79 -12.61 -0.31 -9.60
N ARG A 80 -13.30 0.38 -8.68
CA ARG A 80 -13.07 1.81 -8.41
C ARG A 80 -11.70 2.06 -7.78
N GLU A 81 -11.25 1.18 -6.88
CA GLU A 81 -9.90 1.20 -6.29
C GLU A 81 -8.85 1.05 -7.40
N ILE A 82 -8.98 0.04 -8.26
CA ILE A 82 -8.06 -0.19 -9.39
C ILE A 82 -8.02 1.02 -10.33
N MET A 83 -9.17 1.54 -10.73
CA MET A 83 -9.22 2.69 -11.64
C MET A 83 -8.58 3.94 -11.02
N PHE A 84 -8.81 4.18 -9.73
CA PHE A 84 -8.22 5.33 -9.07
C PHE A 84 -6.70 5.19 -8.92
N ALA A 85 -6.21 3.99 -8.61
CA ALA A 85 -4.77 3.71 -8.57
C ALA A 85 -4.12 3.89 -9.96
N VAL A 86 -4.73 3.31 -11.02
CA VAL A 86 -4.23 3.44 -12.39
C VAL A 86 -4.18 4.88 -12.86
N GLN A 87 -5.18 5.69 -12.49
CA GLN A 87 -5.18 7.12 -12.82
C GLN A 87 -4.12 7.89 -12.02
N SER A 88 -3.82 7.50 -10.78
CA SER A 88 -2.98 8.28 -9.87
C SER A 88 -1.49 8.00 -10.02
N LEU A 89 -1.09 6.75 -10.30
CA LEU A 89 0.31 6.32 -10.41
C LEU A 89 1.15 7.17 -11.40
N PRO A 90 0.67 7.51 -12.61
CA PRO A 90 1.42 8.39 -13.51
C PRO A 90 1.70 9.77 -12.94
N TRP A 91 0.72 10.36 -12.25
CA TRP A 91 0.90 11.68 -11.65
C TRP A 91 1.85 11.66 -10.45
N ILE A 92 1.89 10.56 -9.70
CA ILE A 92 2.86 10.36 -8.62
C ILE A 92 4.27 10.23 -9.20
N SER A 93 4.41 9.53 -10.34
CA SER A 93 5.71 9.29 -10.95
C SER A 93 6.42 10.58 -11.41
N ILE A 94 5.67 11.60 -11.85
CA ILE A 94 6.24 12.86 -12.38
C ILE A 94 7.24 13.52 -11.40
N PRO A 95 6.85 13.86 -10.16
CA PRO A 95 7.80 14.41 -9.19
C PRO A 95 8.83 13.38 -8.71
N THR A 96 8.49 12.08 -8.67
CA THR A 96 9.44 11.02 -8.28
C THR A 96 10.59 10.87 -9.27
N ILE A 97 10.34 11.04 -10.58
CA ILE A 97 11.38 10.97 -11.62
C ILE A 97 12.42 12.07 -11.46
N LEU A 98 12.04 13.24 -10.92
CA LEU A 98 13.01 14.28 -10.60
C LEU A 98 14.03 13.77 -9.57
N LEU A 99 13.58 13.00 -8.56
CA LEU A 99 14.47 12.38 -7.58
C LEU A 99 15.35 11.31 -8.24
N PHE A 100 14.78 10.44 -9.08
CA PHE A 100 15.57 9.44 -9.82
C PHE A 100 16.60 10.06 -10.78
N LEU A 101 16.27 11.18 -11.43
CA LEU A 101 17.23 11.94 -12.24
C LEU A 101 18.36 12.49 -11.38
N LEU A 102 18.06 13.02 -10.19
CA LEU A 102 19.10 13.48 -9.27
C LEU A 102 19.97 12.32 -8.77
N GLU A 103 19.39 11.15 -8.49
CA GLU A 103 20.11 9.93 -8.15
C GLU A 103 21.06 9.52 -9.30
N LEU A 104 20.57 9.48 -10.54
CA LEU A 104 21.34 9.18 -11.74
C LEU A 104 22.51 10.15 -11.98
N ARG A 105 22.29 11.43 -11.68
CA ARG A 105 23.31 12.48 -11.82
C ARG A 105 24.32 12.49 -10.68
N GLY A 106 24.23 11.56 -9.74
CA GLY A 106 25.20 11.36 -8.67
C GLY A 106 25.01 12.28 -7.46
N TYR A 107 23.82 12.87 -7.30
CA TYR A 107 23.50 13.69 -6.12
C TYR A 107 23.09 12.85 -4.90
N SER A 108 22.77 11.56 -5.09
CA SER A 108 22.50 10.64 -3.98
C SER A 108 23.79 9.98 -3.46
N LYS A 109 23.70 9.37 -2.28
CA LYS A 109 24.75 8.59 -1.63
C LYS A 109 24.60 7.09 -1.92
N LEU A 110 23.94 6.74 -3.03
CA LEU A 110 23.83 5.35 -3.46
C LEU A 110 25.19 4.81 -3.90
N TYR A 111 25.51 3.59 -3.49
CA TYR A 111 26.77 2.94 -3.82
C TYR A 111 26.57 1.51 -4.34
N ASP A 112 27.51 1.05 -5.17
CA ASP A 112 27.48 -0.26 -5.85
C ASP A 112 28.32 -1.33 -5.12
N ASP A 113 29.33 -0.91 -4.37
CA ASP A 113 30.34 -1.81 -3.79
C ASP A 113 29.98 -2.13 -2.33
N VAL A 114 29.61 -3.38 -2.05
CA VAL A 114 29.61 -3.92 -0.69
C VAL A 114 31.07 -4.27 -0.41
N GLY A 115 31.85 -3.31 0.11
CA GLY A 115 33.29 -3.50 0.30
C GLY A 115 33.63 -4.87 0.90
N GLU A 116 34.75 -5.46 0.49
CA GLU A 116 35.15 -6.88 0.69
C GLU A 116 35.29 -7.36 2.16
N PHE A 117 34.81 -6.62 3.16
CA PHE A 117 35.04 -6.89 4.59
C PHE A 117 33.78 -7.28 5.39
N PRO A 118 33.93 -8.01 6.51
CA PRO A 118 32.82 -8.38 7.40
C PRO A 118 31.98 -7.21 7.94
N SER A 119 32.57 -6.01 8.01
CA SER A 119 31.86 -4.76 8.37
C SER A 119 30.83 -4.36 7.31
N GLY A 120 31.00 -4.76 6.04
CA GLY A 120 30.07 -4.45 4.95
C GLY A 120 28.67 -5.02 5.20
N TRP A 121 28.57 -6.29 5.61
CA TRP A 121 27.28 -6.92 5.93
C TRP A 121 26.59 -6.29 7.14
N PHE A 122 27.37 -5.95 8.18
CA PHE A 122 26.84 -5.22 9.32
C PHE A 122 26.31 -3.84 8.91
N HIS A 123 27.04 -3.10 8.07
CA HIS A 123 26.58 -1.83 7.51
C HIS A 123 25.30 -1.98 6.69
N LEU A 124 25.14 -3.06 5.91
CA LEU A 124 23.90 -3.33 5.18
C LEU A 124 22.71 -3.53 6.13
N VAL A 125 22.85 -4.38 7.15
CA VAL A 125 21.78 -4.62 8.13
C VAL A 125 21.41 -3.33 8.86
N VAL A 126 22.41 -2.57 9.32
CA VAL A 126 22.19 -1.27 9.95
C VAL A 126 21.48 -0.31 8.99
N SER A 127 21.87 -0.27 7.72
CA SER A 127 21.24 0.60 6.71
C SER A 127 19.77 0.25 6.45
N VAL A 128 19.40 -1.04 6.50
CA VAL A 128 18.01 -1.51 6.38
C VAL A 128 17.21 -1.08 7.60
N LEU A 129 17.74 -1.28 8.80
CA LEU A 129 17.07 -0.87 10.03
C LEU A 129 16.90 0.65 10.08
N SER A 130 17.94 1.41 9.79
CA SER A 130 17.85 2.87 9.78
C SER A 130 16.93 3.39 8.69
N PHE A 131 16.88 2.75 7.51
CA PHE A 131 15.88 3.04 6.49
C PHE A 131 14.46 2.85 7.02
N LEU A 132 14.16 1.68 7.60
CA LEU A 132 12.83 1.40 8.13
C LEU A 132 12.43 2.39 9.22
N PHE A 133 13.29 2.66 10.22
CA PHE A 133 12.97 3.62 11.28
C PHE A 133 12.83 5.06 10.77
N PHE A 134 13.69 5.50 9.85
CA PHE A 134 13.62 6.85 9.27
C PHE A 134 12.34 7.05 8.46
N THR A 135 12.03 6.08 7.60
CA THR A 135 10.86 6.14 6.74
C THR A 135 9.57 6.05 7.56
N ASP A 136 9.49 5.13 8.53
CA ASP A 136 8.35 5.01 9.45
C ASP A 136 8.08 6.34 10.19
N MET A 137 9.13 7.00 10.67
CA MET A 137 9.03 8.30 11.35
C MET A 137 8.43 9.38 10.44
N LEU A 138 9.01 9.56 9.25
CA LEU A 138 8.57 10.62 8.36
C LEU A 138 7.18 10.33 7.80
N ILE A 139 6.89 9.08 7.44
CA ILE A 139 5.57 8.68 6.97
C ILE A 139 4.53 8.91 8.06
N TYR A 140 4.81 8.56 9.31
CA TYR A 140 3.91 8.85 10.43
C TYR A 140 3.51 10.34 10.48
N TRP A 141 4.49 11.25 10.43
CA TRP A 141 4.21 12.68 10.51
C TRP A 141 3.52 13.24 9.27
N ILE A 142 3.90 12.75 8.08
CA ILE A 142 3.25 13.09 6.81
C ILE A 142 1.80 12.62 6.84
N HIS A 143 1.56 11.37 7.21
CA HIS A 143 0.25 10.76 7.29
C HIS A 143 -0.64 11.49 8.31
N ARG A 144 -0.13 11.74 9.52
CA ARG A 144 -0.85 12.55 10.51
C ARG A 144 -1.13 13.97 10.01
N GLY A 145 -0.20 14.59 9.29
CA GLY A 145 -0.39 15.89 8.64
C GLY A 145 -1.45 15.87 7.54
N LEU A 146 -1.53 14.79 6.77
CA LEU A 146 -2.57 14.57 5.76
C LEU A 146 -3.97 14.47 6.37
N HIS A 147 -4.08 14.05 7.63
CA HIS A 147 -5.32 14.08 8.43
C HIS A 147 -5.65 15.44 9.06
N HIS A 148 -4.76 16.43 8.94
CA HIS A 148 -5.08 17.77 9.38
C HIS A 148 -6.26 18.35 8.60
N ARG A 149 -7.19 19.04 9.28
CA ARG A 149 -8.46 19.54 8.74
C ARG A 149 -8.36 20.30 7.40
N LEU A 150 -7.26 21.01 7.17
CA LEU A 150 -7.04 21.81 5.96
C LEU A 150 -6.66 20.94 4.74
N VAL A 151 -6.02 19.80 4.98
CA VAL A 151 -5.45 18.92 3.94
C VAL A 151 -6.37 17.73 3.68
N TYR A 152 -6.90 17.12 4.74
CA TYR A 152 -7.66 15.88 4.69
C TYR A 152 -8.74 15.87 3.60
N LYS A 153 -9.62 16.87 3.60
CA LYS A 153 -10.77 16.92 2.68
C LYS A 153 -10.36 16.81 1.20
N HIS A 154 -9.21 17.37 0.84
CA HIS A 154 -8.79 17.53 -0.55
C HIS A 154 -7.81 16.44 -1.00
N VAL A 155 -6.95 15.97 -0.10
CA VAL A 155 -5.83 15.09 -0.45
C VAL A 155 -6.07 13.66 0.04
N HIS A 156 -6.41 13.47 1.31
CA HIS A 156 -6.39 12.14 1.94
C HIS A 156 -7.77 11.49 2.10
N LYS A 157 -8.85 12.28 2.16
CA LYS A 157 -10.23 11.79 2.19
C LYS A 157 -10.58 10.86 1.00
N PRO A 158 -10.10 11.08 -0.24
CA PRO A 158 -10.34 10.14 -1.33
C PRO A 158 -9.86 8.71 -1.00
N HIS A 159 -8.71 8.57 -0.33
CA HIS A 159 -8.22 7.28 0.15
C HIS A 159 -9.14 6.68 1.22
N HIS A 160 -9.55 7.51 2.19
CA HIS A 160 -10.45 7.13 3.29
C HIS A 160 -11.91 6.90 2.88
N THR A 161 -12.22 6.99 1.58
CA THR A 161 -13.52 6.55 1.06
C THR A 161 -13.65 5.02 1.15
N TRP A 162 -12.53 4.30 1.14
CA TRP A 162 -12.45 2.84 1.22
C TRP A 162 -12.40 2.36 2.68
N LYS A 163 -13.49 2.53 3.44
CA LYS A 163 -13.52 2.19 4.88
C LYS A 163 -13.19 0.73 5.20
N ILE A 164 -13.60 -0.18 4.31
CA ILE A 164 -13.22 -1.59 4.34
C ILE A 164 -12.36 -1.81 3.10
N PRO A 165 -11.06 -1.47 3.16
CA PRO A 165 -10.21 -1.49 1.97
C PRO A 165 -10.00 -2.93 1.48
N THR A 166 -9.70 -3.07 0.20
CA THR A 166 -9.05 -4.27 -0.33
C THR A 166 -7.57 -3.99 -0.61
N PRO A 167 -6.74 -5.00 -0.95
CA PRO A 167 -5.35 -4.77 -1.36
C PRO A 167 -5.21 -3.76 -2.51
N PHE A 168 -6.20 -3.64 -3.37
CA PHE A 168 -6.22 -2.65 -4.46
C PHE A 168 -6.44 -1.20 -3.98
N ALA A 169 -6.94 -0.98 -2.76
CA ALA A 169 -7.04 0.35 -2.16
C ALA A 169 -5.68 0.98 -1.83
N SER A 170 -4.64 0.14 -1.74
CA SER A 170 -3.29 0.52 -1.27
C SER A 170 -2.65 1.67 -2.03
N HIS A 171 -2.98 1.85 -3.31
CA HIS A 171 -2.49 2.93 -4.18
C HIS A 171 -3.63 3.80 -4.74
N ALA A 172 -4.86 3.59 -4.25
CA ALA A 172 -6.06 4.31 -4.69
C ALA A 172 -6.25 5.60 -3.88
N PHE A 173 -5.33 6.55 -4.07
CA PHE A 173 -5.28 7.83 -3.36
C PHE A 173 -4.93 9.00 -4.29
N HIS A 174 -5.13 10.22 -3.82
CA HIS A 174 -4.76 11.41 -4.57
C HIS A 174 -3.26 11.42 -4.91
N PRO A 175 -2.81 11.88 -6.09
CA PRO A 175 -1.39 11.82 -6.46
C PRO A 175 -0.44 12.51 -5.47
N LEU A 176 -0.83 13.68 -4.96
CA LEU A 176 -0.05 14.37 -3.93
C LEU A 176 0.07 13.55 -2.64
N ASP A 177 -0.98 12.79 -2.27
CA ASP A 177 -0.97 11.91 -1.11
C ASP A 177 0.09 10.81 -1.28
N GLY A 178 0.01 10.10 -2.40
CA GLY A 178 0.96 9.05 -2.77
C GLY A 178 2.40 9.53 -2.85
N PHE A 179 2.62 10.67 -3.48
CA PHE A 179 3.95 11.27 -3.55
C PHE A 179 4.49 11.61 -2.16
N LEU A 180 3.69 12.28 -1.31
CA LEU A 180 4.13 12.65 0.03
C LEU A 180 4.43 11.41 0.90
N GLN A 181 3.58 10.39 0.86
CA GLN A 181 3.82 9.16 1.62
C GLN A 181 5.00 8.34 1.08
N GLY A 182 5.27 8.38 -0.23
CA GLY A 182 6.42 7.71 -0.85
C GLY A 182 7.74 8.49 -0.71
N LEU A 183 7.68 9.80 -0.52
CA LEU A 183 8.83 10.71 -0.49
C LEU A 183 9.94 10.29 0.50
N PRO A 184 9.65 9.84 1.74
CA PRO A 184 10.68 9.45 2.69
C PRO A 184 11.61 8.34 2.18
N TYR A 185 11.09 7.39 1.40
CA TYR A 185 11.89 6.31 0.80
C TYR A 185 12.94 6.86 -0.16
N HIS A 186 12.55 7.86 -0.96
CA HIS A 186 13.40 8.46 -1.99
C HIS A 186 14.35 9.52 -1.44
N ILE A 187 14.00 10.21 -0.35
CA ILE A 187 14.90 11.18 0.30
C ILE A 187 16.02 10.47 1.07
N TYR A 188 15.76 9.30 1.65
CA TYR A 188 16.74 8.57 2.46
C TYR A 188 18.13 8.46 1.80
N PRO A 189 18.28 7.98 0.55
CA PRO A 189 19.59 7.86 -0.10
C PRO A 189 20.30 9.19 -0.37
N PHE A 190 19.64 10.34 -0.27
CA PHE A 190 20.30 11.65 -0.35
C PHE A 190 20.96 12.06 0.97
N ILE A 191 20.47 11.52 2.09
CA ILE A 191 20.96 11.84 3.44
C ILE A 191 21.94 10.77 3.92
N PHE A 192 21.61 9.49 3.70
CA PHE A 192 22.37 8.35 4.21
C PHE A 192 22.90 7.48 3.07
N PRO A 193 24.11 6.89 3.22
CA PRO A 193 24.60 5.93 2.25
C PRO A 193 23.73 4.67 2.24
N LEU A 194 23.37 4.21 1.05
CA LEU A 194 22.57 3.00 0.87
C LEU A 194 23.05 2.22 -0.36
N HIS A 195 23.18 0.90 -0.21
CA HIS A 195 23.58 0.04 -1.32
C HIS A 195 22.45 -0.05 -2.36
N LYS A 196 22.76 0.09 -3.66
CA LYS A 196 21.73 0.15 -4.72
C LYS A 196 20.80 -1.07 -4.75
N MET A 197 21.34 -2.28 -4.60
CA MET A 197 20.51 -3.49 -4.57
C MET A 197 19.62 -3.57 -3.33
N VAL A 198 20.10 -3.05 -2.19
CA VAL A 198 19.29 -2.97 -0.97
C VAL A 198 18.19 -1.95 -1.14
N TYR A 199 18.49 -0.80 -1.74
CA TYR A 199 17.47 0.21 -2.07
C TYR A 199 16.37 -0.35 -2.99
N LEU A 200 16.74 -1.09 -4.04
CA LEU A 200 15.76 -1.75 -4.92
C LEU A 200 14.95 -2.83 -4.19
N GLY A 201 15.60 -3.65 -3.36
CA GLY A 201 14.91 -4.66 -2.54
C GLY A 201 13.94 -4.04 -1.53
N LEU A 202 14.34 -2.93 -0.90
CA LEU A 202 13.49 -2.13 -0.02
C LEU A 202 12.33 -1.52 -0.79
N TYR A 203 12.55 -1.00 -2.00
CA TYR A 203 11.47 -0.48 -2.85
C TYR A 203 10.38 -1.54 -3.13
N ILE A 204 10.77 -2.78 -3.39
CA ILE A 204 9.83 -3.91 -3.54
C ILE A 204 9.14 -4.21 -2.20
N LEU A 205 9.91 -4.30 -1.10
CA LEU A 205 9.39 -4.57 0.23
C LEU A 205 8.34 -3.54 0.68
N VAL A 206 8.59 -2.25 0.48
CA VAL A 206 7.66 -1.19 0.91
C VAL A 206 6.37 -1.24 0.11
N ASN A 207 6.42 -1.53 -1.19
CA ASN A 207 5.22 -1.71 -2.01
C ASN A 207 4.41 -2.94 -1.54
N PHE A 208 5.09 -4.07 -1.32
CA PHE A 208 4.46 -5.26 -0.76
C PHE A 208 3.80 -4.98 0.59
N TRP A 209 4.51 -4.29 1.50
CA TRP A 209 4.01 -3.93 2.82
C TRP A 209 2.76 -3.03 2.73
N THR A 210 2.83 -1.96 1.93
CA THR A 210 1.71 -1.04 1.70
C THR A 210 0.48 -1.78 1.20
N ILE A 211 0.63 -2.81 0.36
CA ILE A 211 -0.49 -3.66 -0.08
C ILE A 211 -1.00 -4.53 1.07
N SER A 212 -0.11 -5.18 1.82
CA SER A 212 -0.46 -6.10 2.90
C SER A 212 -1.20 -5.44 4.08
N ILE A 213 -1.00 -4.14 4.35
CA ILE A 213 -1.74 -3.47 5.42
C ILE A 213 -3.21 -3.14 5.03
N HIS A 214 -3.61 -3.38 3.79
CA HIS A 214 -4.99 -3.14 3.29
C HIS A 214 -5.78 -4.43 3.03
N ASP A 215 -5.21 -5.59 3.34
CA ASP A 215 -5.79 -6.89 2.97
C ASP A 215 -6.80 -7.47 3.96
N GLY A 216 -7.05 -6.79 5.08
CA GLY A 216 -7.93 -7.30 6.13
C GLY A 216 -7.45 -8.59 6.82
N ASP A 217 -6.23 -9.06 6.55
CA ASP A 217 -5.62 -10.18 7.27
C ASP A 217 -5.06 -9.71 8.61
N PHE A 218 -5.88 -9.86 9.65
CA PHE A 218 -5.55 -9.41 11.00
C PHE A 218 -4.57 -10.32 11.75
N ARG A 219 -3.92 -11.27 11.07
CA ARG A 219 -2.97 -12.19 11.71
C ARG A 219 -1.60 -11.54 11.87
N VAL A 220 -1.30 -11.15 13.11
CA VAL A 220 0.06 -10.80 13.55
C VAL A 220 0.43 -11.72 14.72
N PRO A 221 1.63 -12.36 14.73
CA PRO A 221 2.10 -13.18 15.84
C PRO A 221 1.98 -12.43 17.16
N GLN A 222 1.49 -13.09 18.21
CA GLN A 222 1.11 -12.42 19.47
C GLN A 222 2.26 -11.60 20.09
N ILE A 223 3.49 -12.09 19.98
CA ILE A 223 4.69 -11.41 20.48
C ILE A 223 5.04 -10.13 19.70
N LEU A 224 4.62 -10.03 18.44
CA LEU A 224 4.88 -8.89 17.56
C LEU A 224 3.75 -7.86 17.55
N ARG A 225 2.54 -8.23 17.99
CA ARG A 225 1.37 -7.33 18.05
C ARG A 225 1.64 -5.99 18.72
N PRO A 226 2.42 -5.89 19.81
CA PRO A 226 2.69 -4.60 20.44
C PRO A 226 3.51 -3.65 19.57
N PHE A 227 4.29 -4.17 18.62
CA PHE A 227 5.33 -3.45 17.88
C PHE A 227 4.96 -3.20 16.42
N ILE A 228 4.25 -4.11 15.77
CA ILE A 228 3.94 -4.05 14.34
C ILE A 228 2.59 -3.37 14.09
N ASN A 229 2.60 -2.33 13.27
CA ASN A 229 1.41 -1.70 12.70
C ASN A 229 1.02 -2.45 11.41
N GLY A 230 0.22 -3.51 11.57
CA GLY A 230 -0.28 -4.34 10.46
C GLY A 230 -1.72 -4.02 10.03
N SER A 231 -2.28 -4.87 9.17
CA SER A 231 -3.61 -4.74 8.57
C SER A 231 -4.75 -4.43 9.55
N ALA A 232 -4.69 -4.98 10.78
CA ALA A 232 -5.67 -4.70 11.83
C ALA A 232 -5.66 -3.24 12.31
N HIS A 233 -4.47 -2.66 12.48
CA HIS A 233 -4.31 -1.27 12.91
C HIS A 233 -4.74 -0.32 11.81
N HIS A 234 -4.32 -0.61 10.56
CA HIS A 234 -4.65 0.22 9.41
C HIS A 234 -6.14 0.15 9.02
N THR A 235 -6.79 -1.00 9.20
CA THR A 235 -8.25 -1.11 9.02
C THR A 235 -9.00 -0.25 10.04
N ASP A 236 -8.59 -0.27 11.31
CA ASP A 236 -9.15 0.61 12.32
C ASP A 236 -8.89 2.09 12.00
N HIS A 237 -7.71 2.40 11.45
CA HIS A 237 -7.39 3.74 10.96
C HIS A 237 -8.37 4.20 9.87
N HIS A 238 -8.69 3.36 8.88
CA HIS A 238 -9.71 3.64 7.85
C HIS A 238 -11.14 3.77 8.39
N LEU A 239 -11.43 3.22 9.58
CA LEU A 239 -12.74 3.30 10.22
C LEU A 239 -12.91 4.52 11.13
N PHE A 240 -11.85 4.87 11.87
CA PHE A 240 -11.88 5.89 12.93
C PHE A 240 -11.17 7.19 12.54
N PHE A 241 -10.24 7.17 11.58
CA PHE A 241 -9.49 8.30 11.02
C PHE A 241 -8.50 9.00 11.97
N ASP A 242 -8.62 8.80 13.28
CA ASP A 242 -7.88 9.56 14.31
C ASP A 242 -6.82 8.74 15.08
N CYS A 243 -6.44 7.56 14.59
CA CYS A 243 -5.51 6.67 15.26
C CYS A 243 -4.61 5.89 14.28
N ASN A 244 -3.52 5.28 14.78
CA ASN A 244 -2.68 4.31 14.08
C ASN A 244 -2.13 4.78 12.71
N TYR A 245 -1.46 5.93 12.67
CA TYR A 245 -0.89 6.52 11.45
C TYR A 245 0.43 5.89 10.97
N GLY A 246 1.11 5.08 11.81
CA GLY A 246 2.40 4.49 11.49
C GLY A 246 2.35 3.54 10.29
N GLN A 247 3.47 3.37 9.60
CA GLN A 247 3.56 2.53 8.41
C GLN A 247 3.86 1.08 8.78
N TYR A 248 4.93 0.85 9.55
CA TYR A 248 5.44 -0.47 9.92
C TYR A 248 5.29 -0.74 11.40
N PHE A 249 5.56 0.27 12.23
CA PHE A 249 5.65 0.12 13.68
C PHE A 249 4.62 0.95 14.42
N THR A 250 4.21 0.48 15.59
CA THR A 250 3.34 1.22 16.51
C THR A 250 4.11 2.30 17.29
N LEU A 251 5.43 2.37 17.13
CA LEU A 251 6.33 3.23 17.90
C LEU A 251 5.92 4.69 17.84
N TRP A 252 5.77 5.25 16.63
CA TRP A 252 5.44 6.66 16.46
C TRP A 252 4.02 6.99 16.84
N ASP A 253 3.09 6.04 16.70
CA ASP A 253 1.75 6.17 17.25
C ASP A 253 1.74 6.27 18.77
N ARG A 254 2.61 5.51 19.46
CA ARG A 254 2.75 5.58 20.92
C ARG A 254 3.38 6.90 21.34
N ILE A 255 4.45 7.32 20.65
CA ILE A 255 5.12 8.60 20.93
C ILE A 255 4.18 9.78 20.68
N GLY A 256 3.45 9.76 19.57
CA GLY A 256 2.55 10.83 19.17
C GLY A 256 1.15 10.76 19.79
N GLY A 257 0.86 9.76 20.62
CA GLY A 257 -0.41 9.61 21.34
C GLY A 257 -1.60 9.23 20.46
N SER A 258 -1.37 8.60 19.31
CA SER A 258 -2.40 8.12 18.37
C SER A 258 -2.56 6.59 18.36
N PHE A 259 -1.81 5.87 19.20
CA PHE A 259 -1.91 4.42 19.29
C PHE A 259 -3.27 3.98 19.83
N LYS A 260 -3.94 3.10 19.08
CA LYS A 260 -5.18 2.43 19.49
C LYS A 260 -5.06 0.94 19.24
N ASN A 261 -5.35 0.14 20.27
CA ASN A 261 -5.39 -1.31 20.13
C ASN A 261 -6.46 -1.72 19.10
N PRO A 262 -6.12 -2.53 18.08
CA PRO A 262 -7.07 -2.88 17.03
C PRO A 262 -8.32 -3.61 17.53
N SER A 263 -9.48 -3.16 17.08
CA SER A 263 -10.78 -3.75 17.35
C SER A 263 -10.86 -5.22 16.91
N SER A 264 -10.16 -5.59 15.84
CA SER A 264 -10.02 -6.96 15.35
C SER A 264 -9.34 -7.89 16.35
N PHE A 265 -8.39 -7.40 17.16
CA PHE A 265 -7.75 -8.21 18.21
C PHE A 265 -8.67 -8.45 19.41
N GLU A 266 -9.70 -7.61 19.58
CA GLU A 266 -10.73 -7.75 20.61
C GLU A 266 -11.97 -8.50 20.12
N GLY A 267 -11.96 -9.01 18.88
CA GLY A 267 -13.12 -9.66 18.27
C GLY A 267 -14.27 -8.69 17.93
N LYS A 268 -14.00 -7.38 17.84
CA LYS A 268 -14.97 -6.32 17.48
C LYS A 268 -14.72 -5.70 16.10
N GLY A 269 -13.77 -6.23 15.34
CA GLY A 269 -13.44 -5.72 14.01
C GLY A 269 -14.45 -6.06 12.92
N PRO A 270 -14.25 -5.57 11.69
CA PRO A 270 -15.19 -5.73 10.58
C PRO A 270 -15.57 -7.17 10.26
N LEU A 271 -14.60 -8.09 10.35
CA LEU A 271 -14.86 -9.50 10.07
C LEU A 271 -15.80 -10.13 11.11
N SER A 272 -15.61 -9.80 12.39
CA SER A 272 -16.53 -10.24 13.46
C SER A 272 -17.93 -9.68 13.28
N TYR A 273 -18.03 -8.42 12.82
CA TYR A 273 -19.31 -7.79 12.52
C TYR A 273 -20.06 -8.53 11.40
N VAL A 274 -19.36 -8.88 10.30
CA VAL A 274 -19.95 -9.67 9.20
C VAL A 274 -20.42 -11.04 9.68
N LYS A 275 -19.65 -11.73 10.52
CA LYS A 275 -20.01 -13.05 11.05
C LYS A 275 -21.31 -12.98 11.87
N LYS A 276 -21.40 -12.06 12.84
CA LYS A 276 -22.60 -11.86 13.66
C LYS A 276 -23.85 -11.54 12.82
N MET A 277 -23.73 -10.62 11.86
CA MET A 277 -24.84 -10.31 10.96
C MET A 277 -25.29 -11.51 10.11
N THR A 278 -24.38 -12.40 9.75
CA THR A 278 -24.70 -13.61 8.97
C THR A 278 -25.42 -14.64 9.84
N GLU A 279 -24.94 -14.85 11.07
CA GLU A 279 -25.57 -15.71 12.09
C GLU A 279 -27.00 -15.24 12.41
N GLU A 280 -27.19 -13.95 12.70
CA GLU A 280 -28.51 -13.37 13.00
C GLU A 280 -29.52 -13.54 11.84
N LYS A 281 -29.05 -13.45 10.58
CA LYS A 281 -29.90 -13.70 9.41
C LYS A 281 -30.29 -15.17 9.28
N CYS A 282 -29.37 -16.08 9.56
CA CYS A 282 -29.63 -17.52 9.54
C CYS A 282 -30.65 -17.91 10.63
N ASP A 283 -30.47 -17.38 11.85
CA ASP A 283 -31.38 -17.64 12.98
C ASP A 283 -32.77 -17.03 12.74
N GLY A 284 -32.85 -15.84 12.16
CA GLY A 284 -34.12 -15.19 11.78
C GLY A 284 -34.89 -15.93 10.69
N HIS A 285 -34.19 -16.61 9.75
CA HIS A 285 -34.83 -17.47 8.75
C HIS A 285 -35.28 -18.82 9.33
N ALA A 286 -34.51 -19.41 10.25
CA ALA A 286 -34.91 -20.61 10.97
C ALA A 286 -36.16 -20.37 11.85
N GLY A 287 -36.30 -19.18 12.44
CA GLY A 287 -37.47 -18.78 13.24
C GLY A 287 -38.75 -18.54 12.42
N ASN A 288 -38.64 -18.13 11.15
CA ASN A 288 -39.79 -17.92 10.27
C ASN A 288 -40.26 -19.19 9.54
N GLY A 289 -39.51 -20.30 9.63
CA GLY A 289 -39.89 -21.61 9.09
C GLY A 289 -40.91 -22.39 9.91
N CYS A 290 -41.36 -21.87 11.07
CA CYS A 290 -42.23 -22.60 12.00
C CYS A 290 -43.56 -21.88 12.36
N LYS A 291 -43.99 -20.92 11.54
CA LYS A 291 -45.32 -20.28 11.67
C LYS A 291 -45.94 -20.04 10.30
N ASN A 292 -46.41 -21.11 9.64
CA ASN A 292 -47.52 -21.06 8.69
C ASN A 292 -47.92 -22.46 8.21
N GLU A 293 -48.31 -23.35 9.13
CA GLU A 293 -49.16 -24.51 8.78
C GLU A 293 -50.09 -24.79 9.96
N LYS A 294 -51.13 -23.98 10.10
CA LYS A 294 -52.36 -24.31 10.83
C LYS A 294 -53.36 -23.19 10.64
N LEU A 295 -54.06 -23.21 9.51
CA LEU A 295 -55.44 -22.75 9.34
C LEU A 295 -55.77 -22.89 7.86
N PHE A 296 -56.36 -24.02 7.50
CA PHE A 296 -57.49 -24.13 6.56
C PHE A 296 -57.74 -25.62 6.32
N ASN A 297 -58.46 -26.25 7.26
CA ASN A 297 -59.35 -27.35 6.96
C ASN A 297 -60.71 -26.98 7.54
N GLY A 298 -61.70 -26.88 6.66
CA GLY A 298 -63.07 -26.51 6.98
C GLY A 298 -63.87 -26.53 5.68
N GLU A 299 -64.28 -27.74 5.30
CA GLU A 299 -65.23 -28.04 4.23
C GLU A 299 -66.42 -27.09 4.24
N PHE A 300 -66.89 -26.67 3.06
CA PHE A 300 -68.32 -26.56 2.83
C PHE A 300 -68.66 -26.98 1.40
N THR A 301 -69.79 -27.68 1.35
CA THR A 301 -70.36 -28.58 0.36
C THR A 301 -70.86 -27.90 -0.92
N LYS A 302 -71.01 -28.73 -1.98
CA LYS A 302 -71.94 -28.55 -3.12
C LYS A 302 -73.33 -28.11 -2.61
N THR A 303 -74.18 -27.38 -3.32
CA THR A 303 -74.90 -27.73 -4.57
C THR A 303 -75.82 -26.55 -4.94
N GLU A 304 -76.15 -26.43 -6.23
CA GLU A 304 -77.15 -25.56 -6.89
C GLU A 304 -76.81 -24.08 -7.11
#